data_AF-A0A8X7NLW4-F1
#
_entry.id   AF-A0A8X7NLW4-F1
#
_cell.length_a   1.000
_cell.length_b   1.000
_cell.length_c   1.000
_cell.angle_alpha   90.00
_cell.angle_beta   90.00
_cell.angle_gamma   90.00
#
_symmetry.space_group_name_H-M   'P 1'
#
loop_
_entity.id
_entity.type
_entity.pdbx_description
1 polymer ?
#
loop_
_entity_poly.entity_id
_entity_poly.type
_entity_poly.pdbx_seq_one_letter_code
_entity_poly.pdbx_strand_id
1 'polypeptide(L)'
;MKTGVSSTKSLPKQATIQMLSALIACSQSSTESKSEQVQYYQLQQHVSYFSADYKNHRNKIHAKLTLLNLVTSLLTLLLLAIYWGSYYEIQDNMKELKMLVVIGDENTIDGIPSAFGNAMKEVLQRPQSKASGDWHIFKESEFKQLAEDHDNTIRGEIIRRVHHQLYWAAIYVKPNASYNYHQALVNGDTKYNASDNTVAVYYETGRDSTIIGSYVLPQIQKIEKLWFNKLPVLTARIVDITIQSKAQKLVLTQPLSFTVFDGAPYSQYILNAPLQIGIIQLIMVSFFQFNFFASPHQKVAQSPVKRAHYVVYRYISSLLSFCFFSLIFGLVSLAYQADFTSTFGKSGFLVYWGITFLTMCAVGFANEIMALLIIPIYPPLLGYWLVFWVIINVAPSYNAMSLTNNFYRYGYATPMYNGYEATKVIFFDLYKGNLGRNIGILIAWIVVLSMAFPFALTRFNTLSNNRAATIEPKECSSGTNSEEMKQEGR
;
A
#
# COMPACT_ATOMS: atom_id res chain seq x y z
N MET A 1 -16.22 -62.26 -28.72
CA MET A 1 -16.00 -60.89 -29.23
C MET A 1 -16.86 -59.96 -28.39
N LYS A 2 -16.25 -59.00 -27.69
CA LYS A 2 -16.80 -58.35 -26.49
C LYS A 2 -18.02 -57.45 -26.75
N THR A 3 -18.98 -57.55 -25.83
CA THR A 3 -20.23 -56.80 -25.69
C THR A 3 -20.08 -55.61 -24.72
N GLY A 4 -20.89 -54.55 -24.93
CA GLY A 4 -21.59 -53.88 -23.82
C GLY A 4 -21.14 -52.47 -23.43
N VAL A 5 -22.10 -51.53 -23.52
CA VAL A 5 -22.04 -50.09 -23.22
C VAL A 5 -22.55 -49.78 -21.79
N SER A 6 -22.03 -48.69 -21.21
CA SER A 6 -22.56 -47.85 -20.10
C SER A 6 -22.40 -48.31 -18.63
N SER A 7 -21.61 -47.55 -17.86
CA SER A 7 -22.09 -46.80 -16.67
C SER A 7 -20.92 -46.04 -16.01
N THR A 8 -21.02 -44.72 -16.01
CA THR A 8 -20.22 -43.81 -15.20
C THR A 8 -20.54 -44.02 -13.71
N LYS A 9 -19.58 -44.57 -12.94
CA LYS A 9 -19.62 -44.52 -11.47
C LYS A 9 -18.61 -43.50 -10.96
N SER A 10 -19.15 -42.42 -10.42
CA SER A 10 -18.48 -41.41 -9.61
C SER A 10 -17.73 -42.04 -8.43
N LEU A 11 -16.42 -41.79 -8.34
CA LEU A 11 -15.64 -42.03 -7.12
C LEU A 11 -16.04 -41.04 -6.01
N PRO A 12 -16.04 -41.46 -4.73
CA PRO A 12 -16.73 -40.75 -3.66
C PRO A 12 -15.93 -39.54 -3.16
N LYS A 13 -16.51 -38.34 -3.33
CA LYS A 13 -16.03 -37.07 -2.75
C LYS A 13 -15.93 -37.04 -1.20
N GLN A 14 -16.36 -38.11 -0.52
CA GLN A 14 -16.30 -38.21 0.96
C GLN A 14 -14.97 -38.73 1.51
N ALA A 15 -14.19 -39.49 0.74
CA ALA A 15 -12.91 -40.04 1.21
C ALA A 15 -11.82 -38.96 1.35
N THR A 16 -11.84 -37.93 0.50
CA THR A 16 -10.84 -36.85 0.52
C THR A 16 -11.06 -35.84 1.65
N ILE A 17 -12.32 -35.66 2.09
CA ILE A 17 -12.67 -34.76 3.21
C ILE A 17 -12.36 -35.40 4.57
N GLN A 18 -12.50 -36.72 4.69
CA GLN A 18 -12.07 -37.47 5.88
C GLN A 18 -10.54 -37.51 6.03
N MET A 19 -9.79 -37.58 4.92
CA MET A 19 -8.33 -37.55 4.98
C MET A 19 -7.78 -36.16 5.38
N LEU A 20 -8.41 -35.07 4.93
CA LEU A 20 -8.04 -33.70 5.33
C LEU A 20 -8.38 -33.39 6.80
N SER A 21 -9.50 -33.91 7.32
CA SER A 21 -9.85 -33.76 8.73
C SER A 21 -8.98 -34.63 9.65
N ALA A 22 -8.57 -35.82 9.19
CA ALA A 22 -7.61 -36.67 9.90
C ALA A 22 -6.20 -36.08 9.94
N LEU A 23 -5.75 -35.39 8.88
CA LEU A 23 -4.45 -34.70 8.85
C LEU A 23 -4.40 -33.48 9.77
N ILE A 24 -5.52 -32.78 9.96
CA ILE A 24 -5.63 -31.68 10.92
C ILE A 24 -5.64 -32.21 12.36
N ALA A 25 -6.35 -33.31 12.63
CA ALA A 25 -6.38 -33.96 13.94
C ALA A 25 -5.02 -34.57 14.36
N CYS A 26 -4.25 -35.10 13.41
CA CYS A 26 -2.96 -35.73 13.69
C CYS A 26 -1.83 -34.71 14.02
N SER A 27 -2.05 -33.41 13.76
CA SER A 27 -1.11 -32.35 14.19
C SER A 27 -1.29 -31.90 15.65
N GLN A 28 -2.36 -32.37 16.31
CA GLN A 28 -2.70 -31.98 17.69
C GLN A 28 -2.62 -33.14 18.70
N SER A 29 -2.40 -34.38 18.25
CA SER A 29 -2.25 -35.54 19.14
C SER A 29 -0.79 -35.98 19.22
N SER A 30 0.01 -35.30 20.03
CA SER A 30 1.28 -35.86 20.49
C SER A 30 1.48 -35.57 21.95
N THR A 31 0.60 -36.13 22.79
CA THR A 31 0.84 -36.62 24.16
C THR A 31 -0.52 -36.92 24.79
N GLU A 32 -1.05 -38.12 24.55
CA GLU A 32 -2.05 -38.66 25.47
C GLU A 32 -1.83 -40.17 25.58
N SER A 33 -1.54 -40.56 26.81
CA SER A 33 -1.10 -41.86 27.26
C SER A 33 -2.16 -42.94 27.05
N LYS A 34 -1.71 -44.13 26.65
CA LYS A 34 -2.49 -45.36 26.46
C LYS A 34 -3.10 -45.97 27.74
N SER A 35 -3.33 -45.21 28.82
CA SER A 35 -3.68 -45.76 30.13
C SER A 35 -5.14 -45.58 30.59
N GLU A 36 -6.05 -45.09 29.74
CA GLU A 36 -7.42 -44.73 30.16
C GLU A 36 -8.55 -45.51 29.44
N GLN A 37 -8.31 -46.76 29.02
CA GLN A 37 -9.34 -47.53 28.30
C GLN A 37 -10.27 -48.40 29.17
N VAL A 38 -10.26 -48.28 30.50
CA VAL A 38 -11.17 -49.08 31.35
C VAL A 38 -11.80 -48.24 32.46
N GLN A 39 -12.63 -47.25 32.10
CA GLN A 39 -13.56 -46.64 33.06
C GLN A 39 -14.82 -46.12 32.34
N TYR A 40 -15.93 -46.85 32.49
CA TYR A 40 -17.31 -46.54 32.11
C TYR A 40 -17.57 -45.97 30.71
N TYR A 41 -18.07 -46.82 29.81
CA TYR A 41 -19.00 -46.39 28.76
C TYR A 41 -20.30 -45.88 29.43
N GLN A 42 -20.30 -44.65 29.93
CA GLN A 42 -21.55 -43.91 30.05
C GLN A 42 -22.09 -43.78 28.63
N LEU A 43 -23.26 -44.36 28.34
CA LEU A 43 -24.02 -43.98 27.16
C LEU A 43 -24.15 -42.46 27.20
N GLN A 44 -23.39 -41.74 26.36
CA GLN A 44 -23.63 -40.32 26.12
C GLN A 44 -25.05 -40.24 25.54
N GLN A 45 -26.04 -39.97 26.40
CA GLN A 45 -27.40 -39.72 25.95
C GLN A 45 -27.33 -38.45 25.09
N HIS A 46 -27.38 -38.64 23.77
CA HIS A 46 -27.49 -37.55 22.82
C HIS A 46 -28.88 -36.92 22.96
N VAL A 47 -28.97 -35.88 23.79
CA VAL A 47 -30.17 -35.06 23.93
C VAL A 47 -30.30 -34.09 22.76
N SER A 48 -31.52 -33.89 22.27
CA SER A 48 -31.81 -32.91 21.22
C SER A 48 -31.47 -31.49 21.68
N TYR A 49 -30.91 -30.67 20.79
CA TYR A 49 -30.54 -29.27 21.07
C TYR A 49 -31.71 -28.42 21.62
N PHE A 50 -32.93 -28.76 21.22
CA PHE A 50 -34.15 -28.05 21.62
C PHE A 50 -34.83 -28.65 22.85
N SER A 51 -34.26 -29.70 23.48
CA SER A 51 -34.83 -30.28 24.70
C SER A 51 -34.81 -29.29 25.87
N ALA A 52 -35.69 -29.53 26.84
CA ALA A 52 -35.72 -28.78 28.09
C ALA A 52 -34.42 -28.99 28.90
N ASP A 53 -33.89 -30.21 28.89
CA ASP A 53 -32.66 -30.59 29.60
C ASP A 53 -31.41 -29.86 29.07
N TYR A 54 -31.41 -29.50 27.78
CA TYR A 54 -30.33 -28.74 27.16
C TYR A 54 -30.48 -27.21 27.28
N LYS A 55 -31.60 -26.70 27.82
CA LYS A 55 -31.92 -25.26 27.86
C LYS A 55 -30.83 -24.41 28.53
N ASN A 56 -30.27 -24.87 29.65
CA ASN A 56 -29.23 -24.12 30.37
C ASN A 56 -27.91 -24.09 29.59
N HIS A 57 -27.53 -25.20 28.95
CA HIS A 57 -26.34 -25.26 28.09
C HIS A 57 -26.53 -24.40 26.84
N ARG A 58 -27.70 -24.48 26.20
CA ARG A 58 -28.10 -23.65 25.07
C ARG A 58 -28.01 -22.16 25.38
N ASN A 59 -28.55 -21.71 26.51
CA ASN A 59 -28.49 -20.29 26.91
C ASN A 59 -27.05 -19.82 27.15
N LYS A 60 -26.19 -20.64 27.78
CA LYS A 60 -24.76 -20.33 27.95
C LYS A 60 -24.03 -20.23 26.60
N ILE A 61 -24.33 -21.14 25.66
CA ILE A 61 -23.76 -21.12 24.30
C ILE A 61 -24.23 -19.87 23.56
N HIS A 62 -25.53 -19.55 23.58
CA HIS A 62 -26.06 -18.34 22.93
C HIS A 62 -25.47 -17.06 23.53
N ALA A 63 -25.33 -16.96 24.85
CA ALA A 63 -24.69 -15.82 25.49
C ALA A 63 -23.23 -15.69 25.06
N LYS A 64 -22.46 -16.79 25.06
CA LYS A 64 -21.06 -16.80 24.63
C LYS A 64 -20.91 -16.48 23.14
N LEU A 65 -21.79 -17.01 22.29
CA LEU A 65 -21.80 -16.73 20.85
C LEU A 65 -22.14 -15.27 20.58
N THR A 66 -23.13 -14.73 21.28
CA THR A 66 -23.52 -13.31 21.15
C THR A 66 -22.38 -12.41 21.58
N LEU A 67 -21.74 -12.70 22.73
CA LEU A 67 -20.57 -11.95 23.18
C LEU A 67 -19.42 -12.03 22.17
N LEU A 68 -19.11 -13.22 21.64
CA LEU A 68 -18.07 -13.39 20.64
C LEU A 68 -18.37 -12.59 19.38
N ASN A 69 -19.60 -12.65 18.88
CA ASN A 69 -20.04 -11.87 17.71
C ASN A 69 -20.00 -10.36 17.94
N LEU A 70 -20.35 -9.88 19.14
CA LEU A 70 -20.28 -8.47 19.47
C LEU A 70 -18.82 -7.98 19.50
N VAL A 71 -17.93 -8.75 20.13
CA VAL A 71 -16.49 -8.41 20.20
C VAL A 71 -15.87 -8.45 18.81
N THR A 72 -16.12 -9.48 18.01
CA THR A 72 -15.60 -9.58 16.65
C THR A 72 -16.14 -8.47 15.75
N SER A 73 -17.42 -8.13 15.86
CA SER A 73 -18.03 -7.04 15.10
C SER A 73 -17.44 -5.69 15.48
N LEU A 74 -17.21 -5.43 16.77
CA LEU A 74 -16.59 -4.19 17.23
C LEU A 74 -15.14 -4.07 16.73
N LEU A 75 -14.34 -5.13 16.83
CA LEU A 75 -12.97 -5.14 16.31
C LEU A 75 -12.96 -4.90 14.80
N THR A 76 -13.81 -5.59 14.05
CA THR A 76 -13.93 -5.38 12.61
C THR A 76 -14.35 -3.95 12.31
N LEU A 77 -15.33 -3.38 13.01
CA LEU A 77 -15.77 -2.00 12.79
C LEU A 77 -14.65 -0.99 13.01
N LEU A 78 -13.81 -1.15 14.04
CA LEU A 78 -12.64 -0.29 14.27
C LEU A 78 -11.62 -0.38 13.12
N LEU A 79 -11.36 -1.59 12.64
CA LEU A 79 -10.43 -1.82 11.54
C LEU A 79 -10.94 -1.24 10.22
N LEU A 80 -12.22 -1.44 9.92
CA LEU A 80 -12.85 -0.84 8.74
C LEU A 80 -12.88 0.69 8.88
N ALA A 81 -13.14 1.25 10.06
CA ALA A 81 -13.11 2.71 10.25
C ALA A 81 -11.75 3.32 9.88
N ILE A 82 -10.64 2.65 10.22
CA ILE A 82 -9.29 3.10 9.84
C ILE A 82 -9.10 3.07 8.32
N TYR A 83 -9.52 1.99 7.64
CA TYR A 83 -9.35 1.90 6.18
C TYR A 83 -10.29 2.86 5.43
N TRP A 84 -11.58 2.89 5.75
CA TRP A 84 -12.54 3.78 5.08
C TRP A 84 -12.23 5.26 5.36
N GLY A 85 -11.75 5.57 6.56
CA GLY A 85 -11.34 6.93 6.91
C GLY A 85 -10.21 7.47 6.02
N SER A 86 -9.39 6.62 5.39
CA SER A 86 -8.33 7.09 4.49
C SER A 86 -8.86 7.56 3.13
N TYR A 87 -10.12 7.28 2.82
CA TYR A 87 -10.84 7.79 1.64
C TYR A 87 -11.74 8.98 1.96
N TYR A 88 -11.96 9.26 3.23
CA TYR A 88 -12.87 10.30 3.67
C TYR A 88 -12.29 11.69 3.31
N GLU A 89 -13.15 12.57 2.76
CA GLU A 89 -12.81 13.96 2.38
C GLU A 89 -11.66 14.14 1.37
N ILE A 90 -11.29 13.11 0.59
CA ILE A 90 -10.25 13.25 -0.46
C ILE A 90 -10.57 14.39 -1.44
N GLN A 91 -11.84 14.55 -1.82
CA GLN A 91 -12.26 15.60 -2.76
C GLN A 91 -12.08 17.00 -2.15
N ASP A 92 -12.36 17.17 -0.87
CA ASP A 92 -12.20 18.45 -0.17
C ASP A 92 -10.73 18.81 0.06
N ASN A 93 -9.87 17.79 0.15
CA ASN A 93 -8.41 17.93 0.26
C ASN A 93 -7.71 18.12 -1.09
N MET A 94 -8.43 18.14 -2.23
CA MET A 94 -7.82 18.46 -3.54
C MET A 94 -7.14 19.84 -3.53
N LYS A 95 -7.65 20.78 -2.73
CA LYS A 95 -7.04 22.10 -2.49
C LYS A 95 -5.65 22.05 -1.86
N GLU A 96 -5.22 20.92 -1.30
CA GLU A 96 -3.89 20.72 -0.71
C GLU A 96 -2.87 20.17 -1.74
N LEU A 97 -3.31 19.83 -2.96
CA LEU A 97 -2.43 19.40 -4.04
C LEU A 97 -1.62 20.59 -4.54
N LYS A 98 -0.35 20.64 -4.17
CA LYS A 98 0.60 21.66 -4.64
C LYS A 98 0.86 21.54 -6.13
N MET A 99 0.50 22.57 -6.88
CA MET A 99 0.65 22.67 -8.32
C MET A 99 1.48 23.91 -8.64
N LEU A 100 2.51 23.75 -9.46
CA LEU A 100 3.37 24.86 -9.88
C LEU A 100 2.77 25.55 -11.11
N VAL A 101 2.80 26.88 -11.16
CA VAL A 101 2.47 27.64 -12.37
C VAL A 101 3.57 28.67 -12.60
N VAL A 102 4.18 28.63 -13.78
CA VAL A 102 5.19 29.62 -14.21
C VAL A 102 4.64 30.34 -15.43
N ILE A 103 4.60 31.67 -15.38
CA ILE A 103 4.06 32.51 -16.45
C ILE A 103 5.20 33.31 -17.08
N GLY A 104 5.55 32.97 -18.32
CA GLY A 104 6.51 33.68 -19.16
C GLY A 104 5.92 34.76 -20.05
N ASP A 105 4.63 34.67 -20.34
CA ASP A 105 3.89 35.70 -21.07
C ASP A 105 3.51 36.81 -20.08
N GLU A 106 4.47 37.68 -19.78
CA GLU A 106 4.34 38.73 -18.75
C GLU A 106 4.16 40.12 -19.36
N ASN A 107 4.96 40.43 -20.38
CA ASN A 107 5.13 41.80 -20.87
C ASN A 107 4.29 42.07 -22.12
N THR A 108 3.84 43.32 -22.25
CA THR A 108 3.32 43.83 -23.52
C THR A 108 4.50 44.11 -24.45
N ILE A 109 4.51 43.51 -25.64
CA ILE A 109 5.57 43.68 -26.64
C ILE A 109 4.93 44.22 -27.92
N ASP A 110 5.45 45.33 -28.45
CA ASP A 110 4.97 45.99 -29.66
C ASP A 110 3.45 46.25 -29.65
N GLY A 111 2.92 46.66 -28.50
CA GLY A 111 1.48 46.93 -28.31
C GLY A 111 0.61 45.68 -28.12
N ILE A 112 1.17 44.47 -28.27
CA ILE A 112 0.44 43.21 -28.05
C ILE A 112 0.48 42.86 -26.55
N PRO A 113 -0.67 42.80 -25.86
CA PRO A 113 -0.71 42.47 -24.44
C PRO A 113 -0.38 41.00 -24.20
N SER A 114 0.11 40.69 -23.00
CA SER A 114 0.33 39.33 -22.49
C SER A 114 -0.99 38.61 -22.16
N ALA A 115 -1.85 38.46 -23.17
CA ALA A 115 -3.22 37.99 -23.01
C ALA A 115 -3.30 36.55 -22.48
N PHE A 116 -2.49 35.63 -22.98
CA PHE A 116 -2.45 34.24 -22.53
C PHE A 116 -2.00 34.10 -21.07
N GLY A 117 -0.94 34.80 -20.68
CA GLY A 117 -0.46 34.83 -19.29
C GLY A 117 -1.47 35.46 -18.32
N ASN A 118 -2.05 36.61 -18.68
CA ASN A 118 -3.08 37.27 -17.88
C ASN A 118 -4.33 36.40 -17.72
N ALA A 119 -4.77 35.73 -18.79
CA ALA A 119 -5.89 34.79 -18.73
C ALA A 119 -5.63 33.63 -17.77
N MET A 120 -4.42 33.06 -17.80
CA MET A 120 -4.03 31.99 -16.88
C MET A 120 -4.10 32.47 -15.43
N LYS A 121 -3.54 33.65 -15.15
CA LYS A 121 -3.59 34.28 -13.82
C LYS A 121 -5.02 34.51 -13.34
N GLU A 122 -5.90 35.05 -14.20
CA GLU A 122 -7.32 35.26 -13.87
C GLU A 122 -8.06 33.96 -13.59
N VAL A 123 -7.83 32.92 -14.40
CA VAL A 123 -8.49 31.61 -14.25
C VAL A 123 -8.10 30.97 -12.93
N LEU A 124 -6.82 30.98 -12.57
CA LEU A 124 -6.31 30.37 -11.34
C LEU A 124 -6.78 31.09 -10.06
N GLN A 125 -7.13 32.38 -10.16
CA GLN A 125 -7.67 33.15 -9.04
C GLN A 125 -9.15 32.84 -8.73
N ARG A 126 -9.87 32.17 -9.64
CA ARG A 126 -11.30 31.83 -9.44
C ARG A 126 -11.50 30.84 -8.30
N PRO A 127 -12.62 30.92 -7.55
CA PRO A 127 -12.94 29.95 -6.49
C PRO A 127 -12.94 28.49 -6.97
N GLN A 128 -13.44 28.25 -8.18
CA GLN A 128 -13.50 26.90 -8.78
C GLN A 128 -12.12 26.29 -9.04
N SER A 129 -11.11 27.13 -9.31
CA SER A 129 -9.73 26.73 -9.57
C SER A 129 -8.98 26.51 -8.27
N LYS A 130 -9.18 27.38 -7.27
CA LYS A 130 -8.62 27.21 -5.92
C LYS A 130 -9.15 25.96 -5.21
N ALA A 131 -10.38 25.55 -5.50
CA ALA A 131 -10.93 24.28 -4.99
C ALA A 131 -10.31 23.03 -5.67
N SER A 132 -9.65 23.19 -6.82
CA SER A 132 -9.03 22.10 -7.58
C SER A 132 -7.51 21.99 -7.41
N GLY A 133 -6.91 22.70 -6.46
CA GLY A 133 -5.47 22.63 -6.23
C GLY A 133 -4.93 23.87 -5.53
N ASP A 134 -3.78 23.69 -4.89
CA ASP A 134 -2.95 24.78 -4.36
C ASP A 134 -2.02 25.27 -5.48
N TRP A 135 -2.46 26.29 -6.23
CA TRP A 135 -1.75 26.82 -7.39
C TRP A 135 -0.73 27.89 -6.99
N HIS A 136 0.55 27.55 -7.07
CA HIS A 136 1.66 28.43 -6.75
C HIS A 136 2.13 29.14 -8.02
N ILE A 137 1.72 30.39 -8.18
CA ILE A 137 1.96 31.18 -9.38
C ILE A 137 3.25 31.99 -9.23
N PHE A 138 4.20 31.75 -10.13
CA PHE A 138 5.45 32.51 -10.27
C PHE A 138 5.50 33.20 -11.62
N LYS A 139 6.10 34.39 -11.64
CA LYS A 139 6.58 35.00 -12.87
C LYS A 139 7.85 34.28 -13.32
N GLU A 140 8.06 34.16 -14.62
CA GLU A 140 9.31 33.65 -15.19
C GLU A 140 10.51 34.50 -14.73
N SER A 141 10.35 35.82 -14.61
CA SER A 141 11.40 36.72 -14.08
C SER A 141 11.85 36.38 -12.66
N GLU A 142 10.91 36.08 -11.76
CA GLU A 142 11.17 35.65 -10.38
C GLU A 142 11.74 34.21 -10.35
N PHE A 143 11.22 33.34 -11.22
CA PHE A 143 11.64 31.96 -11.31
C PHE A 143 13.04 31.80 -11.91
N LYS A 144 13.48 32.76 -12.73
CA LYS A 144 14.82 32.77 -13.34
C LYS A 144 15.93 32.79 -12.29
N GLN A 145 15.79 33.59 -11.22
CA GLN A 145 16.75 33.61 -10.12
C GLN A 145 16.87 32.24 -9.45
N LEU A 146 15.73 31.59 -9.20
CA LEU A 146 15.69 30.24 -8.62
C LEU A 146 16.30 29.18 -9.54
N ALA A 147 16.21 29.36 -10.85
CA ALA A 147 16.83 28.48 -11.84
C ALA A 147 18.35 28.70 -11.90
N GLU A 148 18.81 29.95 -11.83
CA GLU A 148 20.22 30.34 -11.79
C GLU A 148 20.93 29.82 -10.53
N ASP A 149 20.28 29.86 -9.37
CA ASP A 149 20.79 29.29 -8.10
C ASP A 149 21.14 27.79 -8.21
N HIS A 150 20.52 27.08 -9.16
CA HIS A 150 20.71 25.65 -9.41
C HIS A 150 21.39 25.35 -10.74
N ASP A 151 21.95 26.35 -11.43
CA ASP A 151 22.58 26.23 -12.75
C ASP A 151 21.67 25.53 -13.79
N ASN A 152 20.37 25.85 -13.76
CA ASN A 152 19.35 25.25 -14.61
C ASN A 152 18.71 26.28 -15.56
N THR A 153 18.21 25.80 -16.69
CA THR A 153 17.25 26.57 -17.48
C THR A 153 15.91 26.65 -16.74
N ILE A 154 15.07 27.65 -17.03
CA ILE A 154 13.72 27.77 -16.44
C ILE A 154 12.92 26.47 -16.61
N ARG A 155 12.93 25.91 -17.83
CA ARG A 155 12.28 24.61 -18.10
C ARG A 155 12.90 23.48 -17.28
N GLY A 156 14.24 23.43 -17.19
CA GLY A 156 14.96 22.44 -16.39
C GLY A 156 14.60 22.52 -14.90
N GLU A 157 14.48 23.72 -14.35
CA GLU A 157 14.09 23.93 -12.96
C GLU A 157 12.62 23.58 -12.70
N ILE A 158 11.71 23.85 -13.65
CA ILE A 158 10.31 23.38 -13.59
C ILE A 158 10.27 21.85 -13.50
N ILE A 159 10.96 21.15 -14.42
CA ILE A 159 11.01 19.69 -14.46
C ILE A 159 11.65 19.15 -13.18
N ARG A 160 12.77 19.73 -12.73
CA ARG A 160 13.46 19.36 -11.49
C ARG A 160 12.53 19.45 -10.28
N ARG A 161 11.73 20.50 -10.15
CA ARG A 161 10.83 20.68 -9.00
C ARG A 161 9.67 19.68 -8.98
N VAL A 162 9.16 19.32 -10.15
CA VAL A 162 8.18 18.22 -10.29
C VAL A 162 8.84 16.90 -9.91
N HIS A 163 10.03 16.62 -10.47
CA HIS A 163 10.80 15.42 -10.23
C HIS A 163 11.14 15.24 -8.74
N HIS A 164 11.62 16.29 -8.07
CA HIS A 164 11.87 16.34 -6.62
C HIS A 164 10.60 16.23 -5.75
N GLN A 165 9.44 15.98 -6.37
CA GLN A 165 8.15 15.75 -5.72
C GLN A 165 7.62 16.96 -4.91
N LEU A 166 8.16 18.16 -5.14
CA LEU A 166 7.72 19.40 -4.47
C LEU A 166 6.32 19.82 -4.93
N TYR A 167 6.03 19.57 -6.22
CA TYR A 167 4.74 19.82 -6.85
C TYR A 167 4.26 18.55 -7.57
N TRP A 168 2.95 18.37 -7.68
CA TRP A 168 2.34 17.21 -8.36
C TRP A 168 2.39 17.35 -9.89
N ALA A 169 2.23 18.57 -10.37
CA ALA A 169 2.45 18.94 -11.76
C ALA A 169 2.81 20.43 -11.84
N ALA A 170 3.25 20.86 -13.02
CA ALA A 170 3.53 22.24 -13.34
C ALA A 170 2.82 22.66 -14.63
N ILE A 171 2.28 23.87 -14.66
CA ILE A 171 1.79 24.55 -15.87
C ILE A 171 2.78 25.66 -16.21
N TYR A 172 3.32 25.64 -17.42
CA TYR A 172 4.24 26.63 -17.93
C TYR A 172 3.62 27.36 -19.12
N VAL A 173 3.28 28.63 -18.92
CA VAL A 173 2.93 29.52 -20.03
C VAL A 173 4.24 30.03 -20.62
N LYS A 174 4.52 29.68 -21.88
CA LYS A 174 5.80 29.98 -22.51
C LYS A 174 6.07 31.48 -22.64
N PRO A 175 7.34 31.90 -22.70
CA PRO A 175 7.71 33.30 -22.80
C PRO A 175 7.15 33.93 -24.07
N ASN A 176 6.57 35.12 -23.90
CA ASN A 176 6.01 35.93 -24.98
C ASN A 176 5.01 35.17 -25.87
N ALA A 177 4.27 34.20 -25.32
CA ALA A 177 3.36 33.36 -26.09
C ALA A 177 2.33 34.17 -26.88
N SER A 178 1.76 35.23 -26.30
CA SER A 178 0.77 36.07 -26.97
C SER A 178 1.38 36.81 -28.17
N TYR A 179 2.57 37.37 -27.98
CA TYR A 179 3.32 38.05 -29.04
C TYR A 179 3.77 37.09 -30.15
N ASN A 180 4.29 35.92 -29.79
CA ASN A 180 4.74 34.92 -30.76
C ASN A 180 3.58 34.38 -31.61
N TYR A 181 2.41 34.17 -31.01
CA TYR A 181 1.20 33.81 -31.73
C TYR A 181 0.76 34.91 -32.70
N HIS A 182 0.79 36.17 -32.26
CA HIS A 182 0.53 37.32 -33.14
C HIS A 182 1.50 37.39 -34.31
N GLN A 183 2.80 37.24 -34.07
CA GLN A 183 3.82 37.28 -35.13
C GLN A 183 3.64 36.14 -36.15
N ALA A 184 3.36 34.92 -35.69
CA ALA A 184 3.04 33.81 -36.56
C ALA A 184 1.80 34.11 -37.43
N LEU A 185 0.80 34.77 -36.84
CA LEU A 185 -0.41 35.16 -37.55
C LEU A 185 -0.15 36.27 -38.57
N VAL A 186 0.58 37.34 -38.23
CA VAL A 186 0.94 38.43 -39.15
C VAL A 186 1.70 37.88 -40.35
N ASN A 187 2.71 37.05 -40.10
CA ASN A 187 3.59 36.49 -41.12
C ASN A 187 2.96 35.34 -41.91
N GLY A 188 1.83 34.80 -41.45
CA GLY A 188 1.21 33.61 -42.04
C GLY A 188 2.11 32.36 -41.93
N ASP A 189 2.82 32.20 -40.82
CA ASP A 189 3.73 31.07 -40.61
C ASP A 189 2.95 29.78 -40.33
N THR A 190 2.70 29.00 -41.37
CA THR A 190 1.99 27.72 -41.26
C THR A 190 2.78 26.63 -40.53
N LYS A 191 4.08 26.82 -40.28
CA LYS A 191 4.92 25.88 -39.52
C LYS A 191 4.88 26.15 -38.01
N TYR A 192 4.42 27.33 -37.60
CA TYR A 192 4.24 27.63 -36.19
C TYR A 192 3.21 26.68 -35.56
N ASN A 193 3.54 26.10 -34.42
CA ASN A 193 2.62 25.26 -33.65
C ASN A 193 2.08 26.06 -32.47
N ALA A 194 0.82 26.50 -32.55
CA ALA A 194 0.20 27.31 -31.51
C ALA A 194 0.10 26.59 -30.16
N SER A 195 -0.29 25.32 -30.14
CA SER A 195 -0.40 24.54 -28.90
C SER A 195 0.95 24.44 -28.20
N ASP A 196 1.96 24.01 -28.95
CA ASP A 196 3.28 23.75 -28.39
C ASP A 196 3.94 25.01 -27.90
N ASN A 197 3.72 26.16 -28.54
CA ASN A 197 4.32 27.44 -28.18
C ASN A 197 3.53 28.27 -27.16
N THR A 198 2.40 27.78 -26.63
CA THR A 198 1.57 28.55 -25.70
C THR A 198 1.66 28.03 -24.26
N VAL A 199 1.15 26.82 -23.99
CA VAL A 199 1.14 26.24 -22.63
C VAL A 199 1.68 24.83 -22.65
N ALA A 200 2.66 24.56 -21.79
CA ALA A 200 3.17 23.22 -21.52
C ALA A 200 2.81 22.79 -20.10
N VAL A 201 2.57 21.49 -19.91
CA VAL A 201 2.26 20.87 -18.62
C VAL A 201 3.30 19.79 -18.35
N TYR A 202 3.89 19.79 -17.16
CA TYR A 202 4.90 18.81 -16.73
C TYR A 202 4.42 18.04 -15.50
N TYR A 203 4.48 16.72 -15.53
CA TYR A 203 4.09 15.83 -14.42
C TYR A 203 4.82 14.49 -14.56
N GLU A 204 4.63 13.60 -13.59
CA GLU A 204 5.25 12.26 -13.58
C GLU A 204 4.22 11.20 -13.20
N THR A 205 3.74 10.40 -14.16
CA THR A 205 2.73 9.36 -13.88
C THR A 205 3.28 8.26 -12.96
N GLY A 206 4.56 7.93 -13.09
CA GLY A 206 5.24 6.93 -12.26
C GLY A 206 5.26 7.27 -10.77
N ARG A 207 5.10 8.55 -10.40
CA ARG A 207 4.98 8.98 -8.99
C ARG A 207 3.82 8.29 -8.31
N ASP A 208 2.65 8.29 -8.94
CA ASP A 208 1.46 7.58 -8.52
C ASP A 208 0.46 7.53 -9.67
N SER A 209 0.37 6.40 -10.35
CA SER A 209 -0.47 6.26 -11.55
C SER A 209 -1.96 6.40 -11.25
N THR A 210 -2.39 6.05 -10.03
CA THR A 210 -3.80 6.14 -9.63
C THR A 210 -4.15 7.60 -9.31
N ILE A 211 -3.31 8.28 -8.53
CA ILE A 211 -3.58 9.65 -8.10
C ILE A 211 -3.40 10.65 -9.25
N ILE A 212 -2.36 10.47 -10.08
CA ILE A 212 -2.14 11.33 -11.25
C ILE A 212 -3.32 11.23 -12.21
N GLY A 213 -3.75 10.00 -12.53
CA GLY A 213 -4.86 9.77 -13.46
C GLY A 213 -6.23 10.19 -12.92
N SER A 214 -6.49 9.97 -11.63
CA SER A 214 -7.83 10.18 -11.04
C SER A 214 -8.03 11.58 -10.45
N TYR A 215 -6.96 12.26 -10.03
CA TYR A 215 -7.06 13.55 -9.36
C TYR A 215 -6.28 14.65 -10.08
N VAL A 216 -4.98 14.47 -10.35
CA VAL A 216 -4.12 15.57 -10.86
C VAL A 216 -4.48 15.98 -12.29
N LEU A 217 -4.48 15.04 -13.24
CA LEU A 217 -4.77 15.34 -14.65
C LEU A 217 -6.20 15.90 -14.85
N PRO A 218 -7.26 15.36 -14.21
CA PRO A 218 -8.60 15.95 -14.29
C PRO A 218 -8.66 17.40 -13.81
N GLN A 219 -7.90 17.77 -12.77
CA GLN A 219 -7.85 19.18 -12.33
C GLN A 219 -7.15 20.08 -13.37
N ILE A 220 -6.07 19.61 -14.00
CA ILE A 220 -5.41 20.34 -15.09
C ILE A 220 -6.36 20.52 -16.28
N GLN A 221 -7.08 19.46 -16.68
CA GLN A 221 -8.09 19.54 -17.75
C GLN A 221 -9.23 20.50 -17.41
N LYS A 222 -9.60 20.63 -16.13
CA LYS A 222 -10.56 21.62 -15.67
C LYS A 222 -10.03 23.04 -15.86
N ILE A 223 -8.77 23.32 -15.51
CA ILE A 223 -8.12 24.60 -15.74
C ILE A 223 -8.02 24.91 -17.23
N GLU A 224 -7.61 23.92 -18.03
CA GLU A 224 -7.54 24.03 -19.49
C GLU A 224 -8.89 24.45 -20.09
N LYS A 225 -10.00 23.79 -19.71
CA LYS A 225 -11.35 24.18 -20.13
C LYS A 225 -11.72 25.61 -19.71
N LEU A 226 -11.41 26.00 -18.47
CA LEU A 226 -11.69 27.35 -17.98
C LEU A 226 -10.89 28.42 -18.72
N TRP A 227 -9.65 28.11 -19.09
CA TRP A 227 -8.77 28.97 -19.87
C TRP A 227 -9.25 29.08 -21.32
N PHE A 228 -9.68 27.98 -21.94
CA PHE A 228 -10.27 28.02 -23.29
C PHE A 228 -11.56 28.81 -23.40
N ASN A 229 -12.38 28.84 -22.35
CA ASN A 229 -13.58 29.68 -22.34
C ASN A 229 -13.25 31.18 -22.47
N LYS A 230 -11.99 31.59 -22.23
CA LYS A 230 -11.50 32.95 -22.46
C LYS A 230 -10.97 33.16 -23.88
N LEU A 231 -10.65 32.08 -24.61
CA LEU A 231 -9.96 32.14 -25.90
C LEU A 231 -10.59 33.11 -26.91
N PRO A 232 -11.93 33.17 -27.10
CA PRO A 232 -12.52 34.13 -28.03
C PRO A 232 -12.17 35.61 -27.72
N VAL A 233 -12.16 35.96 -26.43
CA VAL A 233 -11.80 37.32 -25.97
C VAL A 233 -10.30 37.56 -26.10
N LEU A 234 -9.48 36.53 -25.88
CA LEU A 234 -8.02 36.62 -25.99
C LEU A 234 -7.60 36.79 -27.44
N THR A 235 -8.15 35.97 -28.34
CA THR A 235 -7.89 36.08 -29.78
C THR A 235 -8.32 37.45 -30.30
N ALA A 236 -9.48 37.98 -29.87
CA ALA A 236 -9.88 39.34 -30.26
C ALA A 236 -8.93 40.45 -29.77
N ARG A 237 -8.20 40.24 -28.66
CA ARG A 237 -7.20 41.19 -28.15
C ARG A 237 -5.83 41.05 -28.79
N ILE A 238 -5.48 39.84 -29.22
CA ILE A 238 -4.20 39.54 -29.86
C ILE A 238 -4.26 39.86 -31.36
N VAL A 239 -5.39 39.57 -32.01
CA VAL A 239 -5.58 39.74 -33.45
C VAL A 239 -6.13 41.13 -33.74
N ASP A 240 -5.25 42.12 -33.84
CA ASP A 240 -5.57 43.49 -34.26
C ASP A 240 -5.29 43.74 -35.76
N ILE A 241 -5.24 42.66 -36.55
CA ILE A 241 -4.90 42.72 -37.98
C ILE A 241 -6.02 42.15 -38.85
N THR A 242 -6.15 42.70 -40.05
CA THR A 242 -7.06 42.16 -41.07
C THR A 242 -6.49 40.86 -41.64
N ILE A 243 -7.22 39.76 -41.49
CA ILE A 243 -6.83 38.44 -41.99
C ILE A 243 -7.18 38.31 -43.48
N GLN A 244 -6.16 38.39 -44.35
CA GLN A 244 -6.35 38.45 -45.80
C GLN A 244 -5.92 37.15 -46.49
N SER A 245 -4.80 36.54 -46.06
CA SER A 245 -4.22 35.40 -46.78
C SER A 245 -4.74 34.04 -46.27
N LYS A 246 -4.67 33.02 -47.13
CA LYS A 246 -4.98 31.62 -46.75
C LYS A 246 -4.08 31.13 -45.61
N ALA A 247 -2.81 31.55 -45.61
CA ALA A 247 -1.85 31.14 -44.59
C ALA A 247 -2.19 31.72 -43.22
N GLN A 248 -2.60 32.99 -43.14
CA GLN A 248 -3.06 33.62 -41.90
C GLN A 248 -4.32 32.94 -41.35
N LYS A 249 -5.27 32.59 -42.22
CA LYS A 249 -6.47 31.83 -41.82
C LYS A 249 -6.10 30.48 -41.22
N LEU A 250 -5.14 29.76 -41.81
CA LEU A 250 -4.68 28.47 -41.29
C LEU A 250 -4.09 28.61 -39.89
N VAL A 251 -3.24 29.62 -39.64
CA VAL A 251 -2.67 29.89 -38.31
C VAL A 251 -3.76 30.25 -37.30
N LEU A 252 -4.72 31.09 -37.67
CA LEU A 252 -5.85 31.46 -36.80
C LEU A 252 -6.71 30.25 -36.41
N THR A 253 -6.94 29.32 -37.33
CA THR A 253 -7.76 28.12 -37.11
C THR A 253 -7.01 26.97 -36.43
N GLN A 254 -5.72 27.13 -36.11
CA GLN A 254 -5.00 26.09 -35.40
C GLN A 254 -5.63 25.84 -34.02
N PRO A 255 -5.83 24.58 -33.62
CA PRO A 255 -6.25 24.29 -32.27
C PRO A 255 -5.13 24.73 -31.29
N LEU A 256 -5.54 25.41 -30.23
CA LEU A 256 -4.72 25.57 -29.05
C LEU A 256 -5.08 24.44 -28.09
N SER A 257 -4.09 23.78 -27.51
CA SER A 257 -4.20 22.84 -26.40
C SER A 257 -2.97 22.86 -25.53
N PHE A 258 -3.14 22.43 -24.28
CA PHE A 258 -2.01 22.29 -23.38
C PHE A 258 -1.16 21.12 -23.88
N THR A 259 0.12 21.37 -24.17
CA THR A 259 1.06 20.28 -24.47
C THR A 259 1.44 19.61 -23.17
N VAL A 260 1.17 18.31 -23.06
CA VAL A 260 1.36 17.53 -21.84
C VAL A 260 2.63 16.69 -21.95
N PHE A 261 3.53 16.81 -20.97
CA PHE A 261 4.81 16.09 -20.89
C PHE A 261 4.90 15.29 -19.60
N ASP A 262 5.06 13.97 -19.74
CA ASP A 262 5.28 13.03 -18.66
C ASP A 262 6.77 12.72 -18.53
N GLY A 263 7.40 13.14 -17.43
CA GLY A 263 8.82 12.94 -17.17
C GLY A 263 9.18 11.52 -16.76
N ALA A 264 8.23 10.77 -16.21
CA ALA A 264 8.42 9.41 -15.72
C ALA A 264 7.17 8.58 -16.04
N PRO A 265 7.00 8.16 -17.31
CA PRO A 265 5.79 7.49 -17.74
C PRO A 265 5.61 6.13 -17.09
N TYR A 266 4.37 5.80 -16.74
CA TYR A 266 4.00 4.48 -16.26
C TYR A 266 4.02 3.48 -17.43
N SER A 267 5.15 2.83 -17.62
CA SER A 267 5.47 2.06 -18.83
C SER A 267 4.88 0.64 -18.86
N GLN A 268 4.58 0.04 -17.70
CA GLN A 268 4.26 -1.38 -17.60
C GLN A 268 3.14 -1.68 -16.60
N TYR A 269 2.00 -2.19 -17.10
CA TYR A 269 0.88 -2.55 -16.24
C TYR A 269 1.19 -3.69 -15.25
N ILE A 270 2.10 -4.61 -15.61
CA ILE A 270 2.51 -5.73 -14.74
C ILE A 270 3.07 -5.26 -13.39
N LEU A 271 3.63 -4.05 -13.33
CA LEU A 271 4.20 -3.48 -12.11
C LEU A 271 3.17 -3.23 -11.01
N ASN A 272 1.88 -3.17 -11.33
CA ASN A 272 0.82 -3.11 -10.32
C ASN A 272 0.84 -4.35 -9.39
N ALA A 273 1.25 -5.51 -9.90
CA ALA A 273 1.32 -6.73 -9.10
C ALA A 273 2.34 -6.61 -7.95
N PRO A 274 3.63 -6.30 -8.17
CA PRO A 274 4.58 -6.11 -7.08
C PRO A 274 4.34 -4.82 -6.27
N LEU A 275 3.85 -3.75 -6.89
CA LEU A 275 3.72 -2.44 -6.25
C LEU A 275 2.47 -2.29 -5.37
N GLN A 276 1.29 -2.72 -5.84
CA GLN A 276 0.04 -2.54 -5.07
C GLN A 276 -0.24 -3.74 -4.18
N ILE A 277 -0.52 -4.90 -4.80
CA ILE A 277 -0.94 -6.11 -4.08
C ILE A 277 0.27 -6.82 -3.46
N GLY A 278 1.43 -6.70 -4.09
CA GLY A 278 2.63 -7.44 -3.72
C GLY A 278 3.16 -7.14 -2.33
N ILE A 279 3.14 -5.87 -1.91
CA ILE A 279 3.61 -5.51 -0.57
C ILE A 279 2.64 -6.03 0.51
N ILE A 280 1.34 -6.07 0.23
CA ILE A 280 0.35 -6.71 1.12
C ILE A 280 0.63 -8.22 1.21
N GLN A 281 0.95 -8.85 0.08
CA GLN A 281 1.34 -10.26 0.04
C GLN A 281 2.63 -10.52 0.83
N LEU A 282 3.62 -9.61 0.83
CA LEU A 282 4.80 -9.74 1.70
C LEU A 282 4.42 -9.81 3.18
N ILE A 283 3.49 -8.94 3.63
CA ILE A 283 2.98 -8.97 5.01
C ILE A 283 2.30 -10.32 5.28
N MET A 284 1.41 -10.78 4.40
CA MET A 284 0.67 -12.03 4.58
C MET A 284 1.58 -13.27 4.58
N VAL A 285 2.52 -13.36 3.64
CA VAL A 285 3.48 -14.48 3.56
C VAL A 285 4.37 -14.51 4.79
N SER A 286 4.85 -13.36 5.27
CA SER A 286 5.64 -13.29 6.51
C SER A 286 4.86 -13.77 7.73
N PHE A 287 3.54 -13.57 7.77
CA PHE A 287 2.69 -14.09 8.83
C PHE A 287 2.51 -15.62 8.74
N PHE A 288 2.28 -16.16 7.54
CA PHE A 288 2.11 -17.60 7.37
C PHE A 288 3.40 -18.37 7.63
N GLN A 289 4.56 -17.77 7.37
CA GLN A 289 5.87 -18.34 7.70
C GLN A 289 5.92 -18.78 9.17
N PHE A 290 5.46 -17.97 10.13
CA PHE A 290 5.43 -18.38 11.54
C PHE A 290 4.74 -19.74 11.78
N ASN A 291 3.57 -19.96 11.15
CA ASN A 291 2.81 -21.21 11.33
C ASN A 291 3.50 -22.41 10.66
N PHE A 292 4.09 -22.22 9.47
CA PHE A 292 4.79 -23.30 8.77
C PHE A 292 6.03 -23.78 9.50
N PHE A 293 6.74 -22.89 10.20
CA PHE A 293 7.96 -23.24 10.94
C PHE A 293 7.72 -23.59 12.42
N ALA A 294 6.45 -23.67 12.86
CA ALA A 294 6.10 -23.99 14.25
C ALA A 294 6.67 -25.34 14.71
N SER A 295 6.46 -26.42 13.96
CA SER A 295 6.94 -27.76 14.35
C SER A 295 8.48 -27.87 14.40
N PRO A 296 9.24 -27.37 13.40
CA PRO A 296 10.69 -27.24 13.53
C PRO A 296 11.14 -26.49 14.78
N HIS A 297 10.52 -25.34 15.08
CA HIS A 297 10.87 -24.54 16.26
C HIS A 297 10.56 -25.24 17.58
N GLN A 298 9.47 -26.02 17.64
CA GLN A 298 9.11 -26.83 18.80
C GLN A 298 10.12 -27.95 19.04
N LYS A 299 10.57 -28.65 17.99
CA LYS A 299 11.60 -29.71 18.11
C LYS A 299 12.92 -29.19 18.68
N VAL A 300 13.36 -28.02 18.21
CA VAL A 300 14.57 -27.38 18.75
C VAL A 300 14.36 -26.89 20.18
N ALA A 301 13.17 -26.41 20.53
CA ALA A 301 12.84 -26.00 21.90
C ALA A 301 12.86 -27.17 22.90
N GLN A 302 12.48 -28.38 22.46
CA GLN A 302 12.51 -29.61 23.25
C GLN A 302 13.91 -30.25 23.34
N SER A 303 14.86 -29.77 22.53
CA SER A 303 16.24 -30.24 22.55
C SER A 303 17.02 -29.55 23.67
N PRO A 304 18.12 -30.13 24.19
CA PRO A 304 18.91 -29.58 25.29
C PRO A 304 19.80 -28.38 24.85
N VAL A 305 19.20 -27.36 24.24
CA VAL A 305 19.85 -26.17 23.71
C VAL A 305 19.82 -25.05 24.77
N LYS A 306 20.95 -24.35 24.94
CA LYS A 306 21.02 -23.17 25.83
C LYS A 306 20.07 -22.08 25.33
N ARG A 307 19.40 -21.38 26.26
CA ARG A 307 18.42 -20.30 25.94
C ARG A 307 18.95 -19.27 24.95
N ALA A 308 20.19 -18.79 25.11
CA ALA A 308 20.80 -17.83 24.20
C ALA A 308 20.96 -18.39 22.77
N HIS A 309 21.33 -19.67 22.64
CA HIS A 309 21.48 -20.32 21.33
C HIS A 309 20.11 -20.55 20.67
N TYR A 310 19.07 -20.82 21.47
CA TYR A 310 17.70 -20.93 20.97
C TYR A 310 17.16 -19.58 20.44
N VAL A 311 17.42 -18.47 21.14
CA VAL A 311 17.07 -17.11 20.67
C VAL A 311 17.75 -16.80 19.34
N VAL A 312 19.06 -17.05 19.25
CA VAL A 312 19.85 -16.84 18.03
C VAL A 312 19.34 -17.73 16.89
N TYR A 313 19.06 -19.01 17.15
CA TYR A 313 18.46 -19.91 16.18
C TYR A 313 17.12 -19.39 15.65
N ARG A 314 16.21 -18.95 16.54
CA ARG A 314 14.90 -18.42 16.15
C ARG A 314 15.07 -17.18 15.26
N TYR A 315 15.90 -16.24 15.68
CA TYR A 315 16.16 -15.01 14.93
C TYR A 315 16.77 -15.27 13.54
N ILE A 316 17.82 -16.09 13.47
CA ILE A 316 18.50 -16.44 12.21
C ILE A 316 17.57 -17.24 11.29
N SER A 317 16.80 -18.18 11.83
CA SER A 317 15.84 -18.96 11.03
C SER A 317 14.81 -18.06 10.35
N SER A 318 14.24 -17.10 11.09
CA SER A 318 13.31 -16.12 10.55
C SER A 318 13.95 -15.26 9.47
N LEU A 319 15.15 -14.74 9.72
CA LEU A 319 15.88 -13.91 8.77
C LEU A 319 16.19 -14.66 7.46
N LEU A 320 16.60 -15.92 7.55
CA LEU A 320 16.83 -16.79 6.39
C LEU A 320 15.54 -17.06 5.62
N SER A 321 14.43 -17.32 6.32
CA SER A 321 13.12 -17.47 5.68
C SER A 321 12.70 -16.20 4.93
N PHE A 322 12.84 -15.01 5.54
CA PHE A 322 12.53 -13.75 4.89
C PHE A 322 13.41 -13.50 3.66
N CYS A 323 14.70 -13.83 3.74
CA CYS A 323 15.64 -13.74 2.62
C CYS A 323 15.22 -14.62 1.43
N PHE A 324 14.85 -15.87 1.70
CA PHE A 324 14.37 -16.79 0.66
C PHE A 324 13.04 -16.35 0.07
N PHE A 325 12.05 -15.99 0.90
CA PHE A 325 10.73 -15.61 0.41
C PHE A 325 10.73 -14.28 -0.36
N SER A 326 11.50 -13.28 0.09
CA SER A 326 11.65 -12.04 -0.66
C SER A 326 12.35 -12.27 -2.00
N LEU A 327 13.30 -13.21 -2.07
CA LEU A 327 13.96 -13.59 -3.31
C LEU A 327 12.97 -14.24 -4.29
N ILE A 328 12.14 -15.19 -3.83
CA ILE A 328 11.10 -15.79 -4.67
C ILE A 328 10.13 -14.72 -5.17
N PHE A 329 9.76 -13.76 -4.32
CA PHE A 329 8.89 -12.64 -4.71
C PHE A 329 9.49 -11.80 -5.85
N GLY A 330 10.79 -11.51 -5.77
CA GLY A 330 11.52 -10.86 -6.85
C GLY A 330 11.64 -11.71 -8.09
N LEU A 331 11.97 -12.99 -7.95
CA LEU A 331 12.11 -13.92 -9.08
C LEU A 331 10.79 -14.09 -9.84
N VAL A 332 9.64 -14.08 -9.16
CA VAL A 332 8.32 -14.07 -9.83
C VAL A 332 8.18 -12.81 -10.68
N SER A 333 8.49 -11.64 -10.12
CA SER A 333 8.42 -10.38 -10.87
C SER A 333 9.36 -10.39 -12.10
N LEU A 334 10.55 -10.98 -11.95
CA LEU A 334 11.50 -11.18 -13.05
C LEU A 334 10.99 -12.19 -14.10
N ALA A 335 10.36 -13.29 -13.67
CA ALA A 335 9.81 -14.31 -14.57
C ALA A 335 8.67 -13.78 -15.43
N TYR A 336 7.87 -12.85 -14.90
CA TYR A 336 6.84 -12.11 -15.65
C TYR A 336 7.40 -10.90 -16.43
N GLN A 337 8.73 -10.84 -16.62
CA GLN A 337 9.41 -9.87 -17.48
C GLN A 337 9.21 -8.41 -17.04
N ALA A 338 9.09 -8.15 -15.72
CA ALA A 338 9.16 -6.78 -15.21
C ALA A 338 10.54 -6.17 -15.53
N ASP A 339 10.56 -4.92 -16.01
CA ASP A 339 11.81 -4.22 -16.31
C ASP A 339 12.35 -3.53 -15.05
N PHE A 340 13.53 -3.97 -14.60
CA PHE A 340 14.24 -3.40 -13.45
C PHE A 340 15.33 -2.41 -13.85
N THR A 341 15.52 -2.16 -15.15
CA THR A 341 16.71 -1.45 -15.64
C THR A 341 16.60 0.07 -15.66
N SER A 342 15.39 0.61 -15.49
CA SER A 342 15.08 2.05 -15.59
C SER A 342 16.05 2.94 -14.79
N THR A 343 16.31 2.59 -13.53
CA THR A 343 17.02 3.51 -12.60
C THR A 343 18.43 3.07 -12.25
N PHE A 344 18.62 1.75 -12.06
CA PHE A 344 19.87 1.15 -11.59
C PHE A 344 20.48 0.18 -12.62
N GLY A 345 19.98 0.19 -13.86
CA GLY A 345 20.45 -0.69 -14.92
C GLY A 345 20.42 -2.16 -14.52
N LYS A 346 21.51 -2.88 -14.79
CA LYS A 346 21.62 -4.32 -14.53
C LYS A 346 21.50 -4.70 -13.04
N SER A 347 21.75 -3.76 -12.13
CA SER A 347 21.67 -3.98 -10.69
C SER A 347 20.27 -3.78 -10.11
N GLY A 348 19.29 -3.31 -10.91
CA GLY A 348 17.97 -2.97 -10.40
C GLY A 348 17.22 -4.12 -9.75
N PHE A 349 17.37 -5.35 -10.26
CA PHE A 349 16.80 -6.54 -9.63
C PHE A 349 17.37 -6.78 -8.22
N LEU A 350 18.69 -6.62 -8.06
CA LEU A 350 19.36 -6.81 -6.76
C LEU A 350 18.89 -5.76 -5.76
N VAL A 351 18.76 -4.50 -6.19
CA VAL A 351 18.24 -3.40 -5.36
C VAL A 351 16.78 -3.65 -4.97
N TYR A 352 15.96 -4.11 -5.92
CA TYR A 352 14.57 -4.49 -5.67
C TYR A 352 14.45 -5.61 -4.65
N TRP A 353 15.24 -6.67 -4.81
CA TRP A 353 15.30 -7.77 -3.84
C TRP A 353 15.75 -7.28 -2.47
N GLY A 354 16.75 -6.41 -2.39
CA GLY A 354 17.19 -5.80 -1.13
C GLY A 354 16.08 -5.03 -0.43
N ILE A 355 15.34 -4.19 -1.15
CA ILE A 355 14.21 -3.41 -0.59
C ILE A 355 13.07 -4.32 -0.14
N THR A 356 12.69 -5.29 -0.96
CA THR A 356 11.65 -6.27 -0.58
C THR A 356 12.07 -7.13 0.61
N PHE A 357 13.35 -7.50 0.71
CA PHE A 357 13.92 -8.20 1.87
C PHE A 357 13.83 -7.35 3.14
N LEU A 358 14.28 -6.09 3.09
CA LEU A 358 14.19 -5.18 4.24
C LEU A 358 12.74 -4.93 4.65
N THR A 359 11.85 -4.74 3.67
CA THR A 359 10.41 -4.57 3.91
C THR A 359 9.83 -5.82 4.57
N MET A 360 10.16 -7.01 4.07
CA MET A 360 9.71 -8.29 4.63
C MET A 360 10.25 -8.53 6.04
N CYS A 361 11.49 -8.15 6.34
CA CYS A 361 12.03 -8.22 7.69
C CYS A 361 11.28 -7.30 8.65
N ALA A 362 11.05 -6.04 8.25
CA ALA A 362 10.35 -5.05 9.09
C ALA A 362 8.92 -5.50 9.42
N VAL A 363 8.15 -5.99 8.44
CA VAL A 363 6.78 -6.45 8.69
C VAL A 363 6.72 -7.85 9.31
N GLY A 364 7.68 -8.72 8.96
CA GLY A 364 7.74 -10.11 9.40
C GLY A 364 8.17 -10.26 10.85
N PHE A 365 9.18 -9.50 11.30
CA PHE A 365 9.55 -9.52 12.72
C PHE A 365 8.43 -8.99 13.61
N ALA A 366 7.64 -8.00 13.15
CA ALA A 366 6.46 -7.55 13.88
C ALA A 366 5.43 -8.67 14.03
N ASN A 367 5.17 -9.41 12.94
CA ASN A 367 4.30 -10.58 12.97
C ASN A 367 4.80 -11.67 13.93
N GLU A 368 6.09 -11.99 13.91
CA GLU A 368 6.66 -13.00 14.80
C GLU A 368 6.58 -12.61 16.27
N ILE A 369 6.91 -11.35 16.60
CA ILE A 369 6.84 -10.85 17.98
C ILE A 369 5.39 -10.92 18.48
N MET A 370 4.43 -10.47 17.66
CA MET A 370 3.03 -10.50 18.07
C MET A 370 2.47 -11.91 18.15
N ALA A 371 2.91 -12.84 17.30
CA ALA A 371 2.59 -14.26 17.43
C ALA A 371 3.07 -14.82 18.78
N LEU A 372 4.32 -14.54 19.15
CA LEU A 372 4.89 -14.97 20.44
C LEU A 372 4.16 -14.35 21.64
N LEU A 373 3.61 -13.15 21.51
CA LEU A 373 2.86 -12.50 22.60
C LEU A 373 1.39 -12.98 22.69
N ILE A 374 0.74 -13.18 21.55
CA ILE A 374 -0.70 -13.46 21.49
C ILE A 374 -1.03 -14.94 21.69
N ILE A 375 -0.25 -15.86 21.12
CA ILE A 375 -0.56 -17.30 21.13
C ILE A 375 -0.72 -17.86 22.55
N PRO A 376 0.16 -17.55 23.53
CA PRO A 376 0.00 -18.05 24.88
C PRO A 376 -1.27 -17.55 25.59
N ILE A 377 -1.79 -16.39 25.15
CA ILE A 377 -2.96 -15.72 25.76
C ILE A 377 -4.24 -16.21 25.11
N TYR A 378 -4.43 -15.90 23.82
CA TYR A 378 -5.63 -16.25 23.06
C TYR A 378 -5.30 -16.38 21.56
N PRO A 379 -4.99 -17.61 21.08
CA PRO A 379 -4.57 -17.85 19.69
C PRO A 379 -5.48 -17.25 18.60
N PRO A 380 -6.83 -17.26 18.71
CA PRO A 380 -7.69 -16.68 17.68
C PRO A 380 -7.49 -15.18 17.45
N LEU A 381 -6.96 -14.42 18.42
CA LEU A 381 -6.69 -12.99 18.27
C LEU A 381 -5.56 -12.72 17.25
N LEU A 382 -4.73 -13.71 16.96
CA LEU A 382 -3.63 -13.59 16.00
C LEU A 382 -4.13 -13.26 14.59
N GLY A 383 -5.30 -13.77 14.20
CA GLY A 383 -5.94 -13.42 12.93
C GLY A 383 -6.31 -11.93 12.87
N TYR A 384 -6.82 -11.37 13.97
CA TYR A 384 -7.13 -9.94 14.06
C TYR A 384 -5.87 -9.07 14.06
N TRP A 385 -4.76 -9.55 14.65
CA TRP A 385 -3.46 -8.87 14.53
C TRP A 385 -3.04 -8.76 13.06
N LEU A 386 -3.14 -9.84 12.27
CA LEU A 386 -2.79 -9.79 10.85
C LEU A 386 -3.62 -8.73 10.11
N VAL A 387 -4.93 -8.74 10.29
CA VAL A 387 -5.83 -7.79 9.62
C VAL A 387 -5.52 -6.35 10.06
N PHE A 388 -5.29 -6.12 11.36
CA PHE A 388 -4.85 -4.82 11.88
C PHE A 388 -3.54 -4.37 11.26
N TRP A 389 -2.53 -5.24 11.23
CA TRP A 389 -1.20 -4.92 10.76
C TRP A 389 -1.17 -4.64 9.25
N VAL A 390 -2.00 -5.32 8.47
CA VAL A 390 -2.23 -5.00 7.06
C VAL A 390 -2.91 -3.63 6.94
N ILE A 391 -4.02 -3.40 7.62
CA ILE A 391 -4.80 -2.15 7.48
C ILE A 391 -4.00 -0.92 7.89
N ILE A 392 -3.27 -0.97 9.01
CA ILE A 392 -2.48 0.18 9.48
C ILE A 392 -1.40 0.56 8.46
N ASN A 393 -0.83 -0.41 7.74
CA ASN A 393 0.16 -0.19 6.68
C ASN A 393 -0.46 0.28 5.35
N VAL A 394 -1.61 -0.30 4.98
CA VAL A 394 -2.28 -0.02 3.70
C VAL A 394 -3.00 1.33 3.71
N ALA A 395 -3.73 1.64 4.77
CA ALA A 395 -4.58 2.84 4.83
C ALA A 395 -3.86 4.14 4.44
N PRO A 396 -2.63 4.43 4.92
CA PRO A 396 -1.91 5.64 4.54
C PRO A 396 -1.10 5.53 3.24
N SER A 397 -0.98 4.32 2.66
CA SER A 397 -0.16 4.07 1.46
C SER A 397 -0.98 3.99 0.18
N TYR A 398 -2.29 3.79 0.28
CA TYR A 398 -3.16 3.60 -0.88
C TYR A 398 -3.49 4.92 -1.62
N ASN A 399 -3.56 6.02 -0.87
CA ASN A 399 -3.78 7.35 -1.41
C ASN A 399 -2.54 8.22 -1.18
N ALA A 400 -2.41 9.28 -1.97
CA ALA A 400 -1.37 10.28 -1.74
C ALA A 400 -1.53 10.92 -0.36
N MET A 401 -0.44 11.00 0.40
CA MET A 401 -0.45 11.57 1.76
C MET A 401 -0.95 13.03 1.82
N SER A 402 -0.83 13.76 0.71
CA SER A 402 -1.37 15.12 0.58
C SER A 402 -2.90 15.18 0.49
N LEU A 403 -3.56 14.08 0.12
CA LEU A 403 -5.02 13.99 -0.02
C LEU A 403 -5.68 13.38 1.22
N THR A 404 -4.96 12.57 1.99
CA THR A 404 -5.46 11.95 3.22
C THR A 404 -5.48 12.95 4.36
N ASN A 405 -6.37 12.75 5.34
CA ASN A 405 -6.35 13.50 6.60
C ASN A 405 -4.98 13.39 7.30
N ASN A 406 -4.58 14.45 8.00
CA ASN A 406 -3.32 14.51 8.76
C ASN A 406 -3.11 13.35 9.73
N PHE A 407 -4.18 12.73 10.23
CA PHE A 407 -4.10 11.49 11.02
C PHE A 407 -3.24 10.42 10.33
N TYR A 408 -3.41 10.21 9.02
CA TYR A 408 -2.72 9.16 8.25
C TYR A 408 -1.22 9.43 8.01
N ARG A 409 -0.70 10.58 8.43
CA ARG A 409 0.74 10.90 8.32
C ARG A 409 1.63 9.96 9.13
N TYR A 410 1.09 9.19 10.07
CA TYR A 410 1.83 8.09 10.69
C TYR A 410 2.36 7.09 9.64
N GLY A 411 1.75 7.04 8.46
CA GLY A 411 2.18 6.23 7.32
C GLY A 411 3.63 6.43 6.91
N TYR A 412 4.18 7.64 7.08
CA TYR A 412 5.61 7.89 6.84
C TYR A 412 6.51 7.00 7.67
N ALA A 413 6.07 6.57 8.86
CA ALA A 413 6.81 5.64 9.70
C ALA A 413 6.52 4.19 9.37
N THR A 414 5.51 3.85 8.56
CA THR A 414 5.12 2.44 8.32
C THR A 414 6.06 1.74 7.33
N PRO A 415 6.35 0.43 7.52
CA PRO A 415 7.20 -0.29 6.58
C PRO A 415 6.66 -0.34 5.16
N MET A 416 5.35 -0.52 4.97
CA MET A 416 4.74 -0.62 3.63
C MET A 416 4.95 0.65 2.81
N TYR A 417 4.68 1.83 3.40
CA TYR A 417 4.85 3.11 2.70
C TYR A 417 6.30 3.29 2.22
N ASN A 418 7.26 3.01 3.09
CA ASN A 418 8.68 3.19 2.78
C ASN A 418 9.18 2.16 1.75
N GLY A 419 8.74 0.90 1.85
CA GLY A 419 9.03 -0.12 0.84
C GLY A 419 8.46 0.26 -0.52
N TYR A 420 7.19 0.69 -0.55
CA TYR A 420 6.49 1.12 -1.77
C TYR A 420 7.18 2.29 -2.47
N GLU A 421 7.46 3.37 -1.74
CA GLU A 421 8.13 4.55 -2.29
C GLU A 421 9.54 4.22 -2.80
N ALA A 422 10.29 3.38 -2.08
CA ALA A 422 11.62 2.93 -2.50
C ALA A 422 11.57 2.07 -3.78
N THR A 423 10.55 1.20 -3.90
CA THR A 423 10.37 0.35 -5.08
C THR A 423 9.97 1.15 -6.32
N LYS A 424 9.12 2.18 -6.19
CA LYS A 424 8.77 3.06 -7.32
C LYS A 424 9.98 3.77 -7.93
N VAL A 425 10.95 4.16 -7.09
CA VAL A 425 12.21 4.76 -7.57
C VAL A 425 12.95 3.82 -8.52
N ILE A 426 12.92 2.49 -8.31
CA ILE A 426 13.62 1.52 -9.16
C ILE A 426 12.99 1.37 -10.54
N PHE A 427 11.65 1.41 -10.60
CA PHE A 427 10.89 1.10 -11.80
C PHE A 427 10.64 2.29 -12.71
N PHE A 428 10.54 3.50 -12.14
CA PHE A 428 10.14 4.70 -12.87
C PHE A 428 11.19 5.82 -12.85
N ASP A 429 12.40 5.56 -12.34
CA ASP A 429 13.47 6.57 -12.17
C ASP A 429 12.97 7.85 -11.50
N LEU A 430 12.21 7.70 -10.42
CA LEU A 430 11.77 8.84 -9.61
C LEU A 430 12.90 9.40 -8.75
N TYR A 431 12.64 10.54 -8.12
CA TYR A 431 13.62 11.22 -7.29
C TYR A 431 14.24 10.34 -6.19
N LYS A 432 15.56 10.17 -6.29
CA LYS A 432 16.38 9.30 -5.44
C LYS A 432 16.61 9.85 -4.04
N GLY A 433 16.38 11.15 -3.79
CA GLY A 433 16.65 11.78 -2.49
C GLY A 433 15.82 11.19 -1.32
N ASN A 434 14.65 10.61 -1.61
CA ASN A 434 13.82 9.95 -0.61
C ASN A 434 14.26 8.52 -0.27
N LEU A 435 15.11 7.91 -1.11
CA LEU A 435 15.49 6.49 -0.96
C LEU A 435 16.23 6.23 0.35
N GLY A 436 17.14 7.14 0.74
CA GLY A 436 17.89 7.04 1.99
C GLY A 436 16.98 7.06 3.22
N ARG A 437 15.98 7.96 3.24
CA ARG A 437 14.97 8.02 4.32
C ARG A 437 14.16 6.73 4.38
N ASN A 438 13.67 6.25 3.24
CA ASN A 438 12.82 5.07 3.17
C ASN A 438 13.56 3.82 3.67
N ILE A 439 14.79 3.59 3.19
CA ILE A 439 15.63 2.48 3.65
C ILE A 439 15.99 2.64 5.13
N GLY A 440 16.30 3.85 5.58
CA GLY A 440 16.61 4.15 6.98
C GLY A 440 15.47 3.77 7.93
N ILE A 441 14.22 4.07 7.56
CA ILE A 441 13.04 3.72 8.36
C ILE A 441 12.81 2.20 8.38
N LEU A 442 13.00 1.50 7.26
CA LEU A 442 12.92 0.04 7.22
C LEU A 442 13.96 -0.60 8.15
N ILE A 443 15.21 -0.11 8.11
CA ILE A 443 16.28 -0.57 9.00
C ILE A 443 15.95 -0.27 10.47
N ALA A 444 15.40 0.92 10.77
CA ALA A 444 15.01 1.28 12.13
C ALA A 444 13.97 0.31 12.70
N TRP A 445 12.95 -0.07 11.92
CA TRP A 445 11.99 -1.11 12.31
C TRP A 445 12.67 -2.45 12.58
N ILE A 446 13.55 -2.89 11.68
CA ILE A 446 14.28 -4.15 11.86
C ILE A 446 15.05 -4.09 13.17
N VAL A 447 15.84 -3.05 13.42
CA VAL A 447 16.66 -2.92 14.65
C VAL A 447 15.79 -2.93 15.91
N VAL A 448 14.72 -2.14 15.95
CA VAL A 448 13.80 -2.08 17.11
C VAL A 448 13.15 -3.43 17.38
N LEU A 449 12.66 -4.11 16.33
CA LEU A 449 12.02 -5.41 16.46
C LEU A 449 13.04 -6.49 16.83
N SER A 450 14.24 -6.47 16.26
CA SER A 450 15.33 -7.38 16.62
C SER A 450 15.72 -7.24 18.09
N MET A 451 15.72 -6.02 18.64
CA MET A 451 15.93 -5.80 20.07
C MET A 451 14.75 -6.31 20.91
N ALA A 452 13.51 -6.17 20.45
CA ALA A 452 12.32 -6.65 21.16
C ALA A 452 12.14 -8.18 21.12
N PHE A 453 12.70 -8.85 20.10
CA PHE A 453 12.49 -10.28 19.84
C PHE A 453 12.92 -11.21 21.00
N PRO A 454 14.11 -11.07 21.62
CA PRO A 454 14.50 -11.89 22.77
C PRO A 454 13.56 -11.75 23.96
N PHE A 455 13.03 -10.55 24.20
CA PHE A 455 12.08 -10.29 25.29
C PHE A 455 10.75 -11.00 25.03
N ALA A 456 10.22 -10.90 23.81
CA ALA A 456 9.00 -11.59 23.40
C ALA A 456 9.14 -13.12 23.52
N LEU A 457 10.27 -13.68 23.10
CA LEU A 457 10.52 -15.12 23.18
C LEU A 457 10.66 -15.61 24.63
N THR A 458 11.33 -14.83 25.47
CA THR A 458 11.45 -15.14 26.90
C THR A 458 10.07 -15.13 27.57
N ARG A 459 9.24 -14.13 27.25
CA ARG A 459 7.87 -14.04 27.76
C ARG A 459 7.00 -15.19 27.29
N PHE A 460 7.10 -15.59 26.02
CA PHE A 460 6.40 -16.75 25.47
C PHE A 460 6.69 -18.02 26.28
N ASN A 461 7.97 -18.28 26.58
CA ASN A 461 8.37 -19.46 27.35
C ASN A 461 7.79 -19.43 28.78
N THR A 462 7.86 -18.29 29.47
CA THR A 462 7.27 -18.15 30.82
C THR A 462 5.76 -18.40 30.81
N LEU A 463 5.03 -17.78 29.88
CA LEU A 463 3.58 -17.92 29.80
C LEU A 463 3.15 -19.34 29.42
N SER A 464 3.88 -19.96 28.49
CA SER A 464 3.61 -21.33 28.05
C SER A 464 3.84 -22.33 29.19
N ASN A 465 4.91 -22.17 29.97
CA ASN A 465 5.19 -23.01 31.14
C ASN A 465 4.14 -22.83 32.25
N ASN A 466 3.73 -21.59 32.55
CA ASN A 466 2.69 -21.34 33.55
C ASN A 466 1.34 -21.96 33.13
N ARG A 467 1.04 -21.95 31.83
CA ARG A 467 -0.18 -22.55 31.30
C ARG A 467 -0.14 -24.07 31.37
N ALA A 468 0.98 -24.70 31.00
CA ALA A 468 1.18 -26.13 31.20
C ALA A 468 1.00 -26.52 32.69
N ALA A 469 1.62 -25.77 33.59
CA ALA A 469 1.51 -25.97 35.04
C ALA A 469 0.12 -25.67 35.62
N THR A 470 -0.79 -25.00 34.89
CA THR A 470 -2.18 -24.75 35.33
C THR A 470 -3.15 -25.82 34.80
N ILE A 471 -2.78 -26.49 33.70
CA ILE A 471 -3.57 -27.57 33.10
C ILE A 471 -3.35 -28.88 33.89
N GLU A 472 -2.11 -29.23 34.22
CA GLU A 472 -1.76 -30.43 35.00
C GLU A 472 -2.47 -30.56 36.39
N PRO A 473 -2.61 -29.51 37.22
CA PRO A 473 -3.27 -29.65 38.53
C PRO A 473 -4.80 -29.80 38.45
N LYS A 474 -5.44 -29.46 37.32
CA LYS A 474 -6.89 -29.68 37.15
C LYS A 474 -7.25 -31.13 36.85
N GLU A 475 -6.32 -31.89 36.28
CA GLU A 475 -6.49 -33.34 36.04
C GLU A 475 -6.16 -34.17 37.29
N CYS A 476 -5.22 -33.73 38.14
CA CYS A 476 -4.95 -34.41 39.41
C CYS A 476 -5.99 -34.12 40.52
N SER A 477 -6.63 -32.94 40.54
CA SER A 477 -7.61 -32.58 41.59
C SER A 477 -9.03 -33.10 41.35
N SER A 478 -9.36 -33.55 40.13
CA SER A 478 -10.62 -34.25 39.85
C SER A 478 -10.59 -35.73 40.25
N GLY A 479 -9.41 -36.28 40.55
CA GLY A 479 -9.22 -37.68 40.97
C GLY A 479 -9.19 -37.94 42.48
N THR A 480 -9.24 -36.91 43.33
CA THR A 480 -9.05 -37.06 44.79
C THR A 480 -10.33 -36.90 45.63
N ASN A 481 -11.51 -36.90 45.02
CA ASN A 481 -12.79 -36.86 45.76
C ASN A 481 -13.47 -38.23 45.94
N SER A 482 -12.73 -39.33 45.79
CA SER A 482 -13.26 -40.70 45.96
C SER A 482 -12.69 -41.48 47.14
N GLU A 483 -11.95 -40.85 48.06
CA GLU A 483 -11.42 -41.53 49.27
C GLU A 483 -12.06 -41.09 50.61
N GLU A 484 -13.01 -40.15 50.63
CA GLU A 484 -13.73 -39.75 51.87
C GLU A 484 -15.05 -40.51 52.15
N MET A 485 -15.24 -41.71 51.58
CA MET A 485 -16.33 -42.63 52.00
C MET A 485 -15.78 -43.97 52.49
N LYS A 486 -15.04 -43.95 53.60
CA LYS A 486 -15.00 -45.06 54.55
C LYS A 486 -15.21 -44.50 55.96
N GLN A 487 -16.46 -44.43 56.40
CA GLN A 487 -16.92 -44.70 57.77
C GLN A 487 -18.34 -44.14 57.99
N GLU A 488 -19.32 -45.05 57.96
CA GLU A 488 -20.69 -45.03 58.53
C GLU A 488 -21.51 -45.92 57.58
N GLY A 489 -22.00 -47.10 57.95
CA GLY A 489 -22.54 -47.57 59.20
C GLY A 489 -22.81 -49.09 59.11
N ARG A 490 -23.09 -49.65 60.28
CA ARG A 490 -23.38 -51.06 60.58
C ARG A 490 -24.41 -51.73 59.69
#